data_AF-A0A4V3GG50-F1
#
_entry.id   AF-A0A4V3GG50-F1
#
_cell.length_a   1.000
_cell.length_b   1.000
_cell.length_c   1.000
_cell.angle_alpha   90.00
_cell.angle_beta   90.00
_cell.angle_gamma   90.00
#
_symmetry.space_group_name_H-M   'P 1'
#
loop_
_entity.id
_entity.type
_entity.pdbx_description
1 polymer ?
#
loop_
_entity_poly.entity_id
_entity_poly.type
_entity_poly.pdbx_seq_one_letter_code
_entity_poly.pdbx_strand_id
1 'polypeptide(L)'
;MLTPRHQALLMTLAGMTVGVAVFGAVLAINGGNPFATDNRTSVGIVSSAPPKTPTCAGCLEPGSLHYVVQDFGTDDDPVSAEVPAGWKSAQDGTRPKFLDPTGVWQVRFDTRGSKQTPDQLVAGREHSIDERDLKVLSRDNGTLVYTYTDQARGPRMGLSRWISLDGGKTSAVEITVGGRPQDEAGLRAVLEQATDTLKLPVAPGDTRPN
;
A
#
# COMPACT_ATOMS: atom_id res chain seq x y z
N MET A 1 5.73 55.74 28.46
CA MET A 1 4.75 55.27 29.47
C MET A 1 5.02 53.79 29.71
N LEU A 2 5.38 53.42 30.95
CA LEU A 2 5.68 52.07 31.41
C LEU A 2 4.39 51.31 31.83
N THR A 3 4.49 49.98 31.77
CA THR A 3 3.56 48.87 32.08
C THR A 3 2.81 48.91 33.43
N PRO A 4 1.84 47.99 33.64
CA PRO A 4 2.10 46.81 34.50
C PRO A 4 1.68 45.48 33.79
N ARG A 5 2.47 44.39 33.70
CA ARG A 5 2.94 43.40 34.71
C ARG A 5 1.84 42.81 35.61
N HIS A 6 1.56 41.50 35.44
CA HIS A 6 1.52 40.40 36.44
C HIS A 6 1.26 39.07 35.68
N GLN A 7 2.26 38.18 35.54
CA GLN A 7 2.56 36.97 36.36
C GLN A 7 1.57 35.80 36.13
N ALA A 8 1.98 34.77 35.36
CA ALA A 8 2.53 33.46 35.80
C ALA A 8 1.40 32.40 35.79
N LEU A 9 1.54 31.08 35.59
CA LEU A 9 2.62 30.10 35.74
C LEU A 9 2.08 28.74 35.20
N LEU A 10 2.96 27.88 34.63
CA LEU A 10 2.98 26.39 34.62
C LEU A 10 1.71 25.58 34.24
N MET A 11 1.76 24.65 33.27
CA MET A 11 2.06 23.20 33.41
C MET A 11 1.56 22.54 32.09
N THR A 12 2.07 21.47 31.46
CA THR A 12 2.96 20.35 31.82
C THR A 12 3.61 19.82 30.54
N LEU A 13 4.90 19.54 30.61
CA LEU A 13 5.65 18.69 29.69
C LEU A 13 5.45 17.23 30.13
N ALA A 14 4.88 16.36 29.29
CA ALA A 14 5.09 14.90 29.36
C ALA A 14 4.49 14.21 28.13
N GLY A 15 5.29 13.42 27.42
CA GLY A 15 4.79 12.55 26.36
C GLY A 15 5.81 12.07 25.32
N MET A 16 7.13 12.06 25.60
CA MET A 16 8.04 11.21 24.83
C MET A 16 7.90 9.78 25.34
N THR A 17 7.09 8.97 24.67
CA THR A 17 7.16 7.52 24.83
C THR A 17 8.26 6.99 23.92
N VAL A 18 9.41 6.71 24.54
CA VAL A 18 10.45 5.85 23.96
C VAL A 18 9.87 4.44 23.87
N GLY A 19 9.53 4.01 22.66
CA GLY A 19 9.13 2.63 22.40
C GLY A 19 10.34 1.71 22.51
N VAL A 20 10.46 1.01 23.64
CA VAL A 20 11.41 -0.09 23.81
C VAL A 20 10.91 -1.29 22.98
N ALA A 21 11.62 -1.63 21.91
CA ALA A 21 11.42 -2.91 21.23
C ALA A 21 12.15 -4.01 22.02
N VAL A 22 11.39 -4.84 22.73
CA VAL A 22 11.93 -6.09 23.28
C VAL A 22 11.85 -7.16 22.19
N PHE A 23 12.99 -7.44 21.56
CA PHE A 23 13.17 -8.66 20.76
C PHE A 23 13.31 -9.85 21.71
N GLY A 24 12.23 -10.59 21.91
CA GLY A 24 12.26 -11.88 22.61
C GLY A 24 12.29 -13.02 21.61
N ALA A 25 13.48 -13.53 21.30
CA ALA A 25 13.62 -14.85 20.68
C ALA A 25 13.35 -15.93 21.73
N VAL A 26 12.42 -16.84 21.46
CA VAL A 26 12.31 -18.11 22.19
C VAL A 26 12.39 -19.25 21.20
N LEU A 27 13.49 -19.99 21.30
CA LEU A 27 13.73 -21.30 20.70
C LEU A 27 12.69 -22.29 21.26
N ALA A 28 11.93 -22.94 20.39
CA ALA A 28 11.17 -24.14 20.74
C ALA A 28 11.97 -25.38 20.34
N ILE A 29 12.62 -26.02 21.33
CA ILE A 29 13.16 -27.37 21.22
C ILE A 29 11.99 -28.32 21.50
N ASN A 30 11.58 -29.11 20.50
CA ASN A 30 10.54 -30.11 20.65
C ASN A 30 11.20 -31.47 20.88
N GLY A 31 11.14 -31.98 22.11
CA GLY A 31 11.73 -33.27 22.49
C GLY A 31 11.05 -33.89 23.71
N GLY A 32 10.13 -34.81 23.42
CA GLY A 32 9.72 -36.01 24.20
C GLY A 32 9.73 -36.02 25.73
N ASN A 33 8.54 -36.25 26.30
CA ASN A 33 8.26 -36.66 27.68
C ASN A 33 9.00 -37.97 28.06
N PRO A 34 9.29 -38.24 29.36
CA PRO A 34 8.26 -38.90 30.18
C PRO A 34 8.32 -38.70 31.73
N PHE A 35 7.17 -38.95 32.37
CA PHE A 35 6.92 -39.16 33.82
C PHE A 35 6.89 -37.94 34.76
N ALA A 36 5.69 -37.44 35.09
CA ALA A 36 5.14 -37.39 36.46
C ALA A 36 3.77 -36.65 36.53
N THR A 37 2.76 -37.41 36.93
CA THR A 37 1.50 -37.13 37.65
C THR A 37 1.11 -35.69 38.08
N ASP A 38 -0.10 -35.31 37.66
CA ASP A 38 -1.18 -34.58 38.35
C ASP A 38 -0.85 -33.53 39.43
N ASN A 39 -1.00 -32.25 39.07
CA ASN A 39 -1.76 -31.31 39.90
C ASN A 39 -2.36 -30.18 39.04
N ARG A 40 -3.66 -29.90 39.23
CA ARG A 40 -4.40 -28.85 38.53
C ARG A 40 -3.83 -27.47 38.86
N THR A 41 -3.26 -26.81 37.85
CA THR A 41 -3.32 -25.35 37.71
C THR A 41 -3.62 -25.05 36.26
N SER A 42 -4.86 -24.60 35.99
CA SER A 42 -5.22 -23.99 34.72
C SER A 42 -4.32 -22.77 34.53
N VAL A 43 -3.32 -22.91 33.66
CA VAL A 43 -2.55 -21.76 33.16
C VAL A 43 -3.52 -21.00 32.27
N GLY A 44 -4.01 -19.87 32.78
CA GLY A 44 -4.85 -18.97 32.01
C GLY A 44 -4.13 -18.59 30.72
N ILE A 45 -4.68 -19.00 29.58
CA ILE A 45 -4.25 -18.53 28.27
C ILE A 45 -4.59 -17.05 28.26
N VAL A 46 -3.61 -16.19 28.50
CA VAL A 46 -3.77 -14.75 28.29
C VAL A 46 -3.92 -14.57 26.79
N SER A 47 -5.17 -14.45 26.34
CA SER A 47 -5.48 -14.10 24.96
C SER A 47 -5.01 -12.67 24.76
N SER A 48 -3.77 -12.51 24.32
CA SER A 48 -3.21 -11.22 23.93
C SER A 48 -3.94 -10.77 22.67
N ALA A 49 -4.96 -9.94 22.83
CA ALA A 49 -5.56 -9.23 21.71
C ALA A 49 -4.43 -8.47 20.97
N PRO A 50 -4.36 -8.56 19.63
CA PRO A 50 -3.30 -7.88 18.89
C PRO A 50 -3.36 -6.37 19.17
N PRO A 51 -2.20 -5.71 19.30
CA PRO A 51 -2.16 -4.27 19.53
C PRO A 51 -2.90 -3.57 18.39
N LYS A 52 -3.96 -2.82 18.75
CA LYS A 52 -4.69 -1.99 17.79
C LYS A 52 -3.77 -0.84 17.38
N THR A 53 -3.28 -0.88 16.15
CA THR A 53 -2.63 0.27 15.51
C THR A 53 -3.54 1.49 15.68
N PRO A 54 -3.04 2.67 16.09
CA PRO A 54 -3.86 3.86 16.20
C PRO A 54 -4.54 4.14 14.85
N THR A 55 -5.87 4.13 14.85
CA THR A 55 -6.68 4.46 13.67
C THR A 55 -6.44 5.92 13.30
N CYS A 56 -6.07 6.18 12.06
CA CYS A 56 -5.92 7.55 11.60
C CYS A 56 -7.31 8.12 11.27
N ALA A 57 -7.71 9.19 11.95
CA ALA A 57 -8.99 9.84 11.68
C ALA A 57 -9.03 10.39 10.25
N GLY A 58 -9.93 9.86 9.42
CA GLY A 58 -10.13 10.28 8.03
C GLY A 58 -9.11 9.73 7.03
N CYS A 59 -8.32 8.73 7.43
CA CYS A 59 -7.46 7.98 6.52
C CYS A 59 -8.21 6.87 5.78
N LEU A 60 -7.63 6.39 4.68
CA LEU A 60 -8.06 5.17 4.02
C LEU A 60 -7.69 3.95 4.88
N GLU A 61 -8.68 3.39 5.58
CA GLU A 61 -8.48 2.24 6.46
C GLU A 61 -8.66 0.92 5.68
N PRO A 62 -7.67 0.01 5.65
CA PRO A 62 -7.74 -1.25 4.91
C PRO A 62 -9.00 -2.08 5.20
N GLY A 63 -9.37 -2.20 6.47
CA GLY A 63 -10.53 -3.01 6.89
C GLY A 63 -11.89 -2.44 6.49
N SER A 64 -11.94 -1.22 5.96
CA SER A 64 -13.16 -0.60 5.41
C SER A 64 -13.35 -0.82 3.92
N LEU A 65 -12.35 -1.38 3.24
CA LEU A 65 -12.37 -1.60 1.80
C LEU A 65 -13.16 -2.87 1.49
N HIS A 66 -14.17 -2.70 0.64
CA HIS A 66 -14.82 -3.80 -0.08
C HIS A 66 -14.44 -3.67 -1.55
N TYR A 67 -14.45 -4.77 -2.28
CA TYR A 67 -13.96 -4.79 -3.65
C TYR A 67 -15.00 -5.36 -4.61
N VAL A 68 -14.93 -4.91 -5.85
CA VAL A 68 -15.74 -5.40 -6.97
C VAL A 68 -14.83 -5.65 -8.16
N VAL A 69 -15.11 -6.71 -8.91
CA VAL A 69 -14.43 -6.98 -10.18
C VAL A 69 -14.77 -5.88 -11.18
N GLN A 70 -13.77 -5.38 -11.89
CA GLN A 70 -13.92 -4.50 -13.04
C GLN A 70 -13.22 -5.12 -14.24
N ASP A 71 -13.93 -5.13 -15.37
CA ASP A 71 -13.40 -5.53 -16.66
C ASP A 71 -12.96 -4.28 -17.44
N PHE A 72 -11.81 -4.38 -18.11
CA PHE A 72 -11.20 -3.32 -18.88
C PHE A 72 -10.24 -3.91 -19.93
N GLY A 73 -9.52 -3.06 -20.65
CA GLY A 73 -8.70 -3.47 -21.80
C GLY A 73 -9.47 -3.31 -23.11
N THR A 74 -9.25 -4.24 -24.04
CA THR A 74 -9.92 -4.31 -25.35
C THR A 74 -10.64 -5.64 -25.49
N ASP A 75 -11.49 -5.77 -26.49
CA ASP A 75 -12.18 -7.04 -26.78
C ASP A 75 -11.18 -8.17 -27.11
N ASP A 76 -10.06 -7.84 -27.74
CA ASP A 76 -9.00 -8.79 -28.10
C ASP A 76 -8.08 -9.14 -26.92
N ASP A 77 -7.88 -8.20 -25.99
CA ASP A 77 -7.04 -8.35 -24.80
C ASP A 77 -7.82 -7.96 -23.52
N PRO A 78 -8.82 -8.77 -23.12
CA PRO A 78 -9.65 -8.48 -21.96
C PRO A 78 -8.86 -8.65 -20.66
N VAL A 79 -8.94 -7.65 -19.78
CA VAL A 79 -8.30 -7.65 -18.47
C VAL A 79 -9.35 -7.45 -17.40
N SER A 80 -9.17 -8.10 -16.25
CA SER A 80 -9.97 -7.77 -15.06
C SER A 80 -9.14 -7.70 -13.81
N ALA A 81 -9.58 -6.91 -12.86
CA ALA A 81 -9.02 -6.84 -11.51
C ALA A 81 -10.08 -6.36 -10.54
N GLU A 82 -9.89 -6.64 -9.26
CA GLU A 82 -10.73 -6.05 -8.22
C GLU A 82 -10.28 -4.62 -7.88
N VAL A 83 -11.25 -3.72 -7.79
CA VAL A 83 -11.06 -2.34 -7.33
C VAL A 83 -12.01 -2.03 -6.18
N PRO A 84 -11.73 -1.02 -5.34
CA PRO A 84 -12.62 -0.67 -4.24
C PRO A 84 -14.05 -0.35 -4.71
N ALA A 85 -15.02 -0.96 -4.04
CA ALA A 85 -16.43 -0.77 -4.28
C ALA A 85 -16.81 0.71 -4.15
N GLY A 86 -17.64 1.19 -5.08
CA GLY A 86 -18.09 2.58 -5.11
C GLY A 86 -17.13 3.55 -5.80
N TRP A 87 -15.89 3.14 -6.10
CA TRP A 87 -14.99 3.96 -6.92
C TRP A 87 -15.48 3.97 -8.37
N LYS A 88 -15.44 5.15 -9.00
CA LYS A 88 -15.99 5.37 -10.34
C LYS A 88 -14.88 5.47 -11.37
N SER A 89 -15.09 4.86 -12.53
CA SER A 89 -14.20 5.06 -13.66
C SER A 89 -14.23 6.52 -14.10
N ALA A 90 -13.05 7.11 -14.22
CA ALA A 90 -12.81 8.42 -14.81
C ALA A 90 -12.09 8.30 -16.17
N GLN A 91 -11.68 7.09 -16.54
CA GLN A 91 -11.02 6.75 -17.79
C GLN A 91 -11.16 5.24 -18.00
N ASP A 92 -11.40 4.80 -19.24
CA ASP A 92 -11.61 3.40 -19.60
C ASP A 92 -10.52 2.88 -20.59
N GLY A 93 -10.74 1.68 -21.12
CA GLY A 93 -9.87 1.04 -22.13
C GLY A 93 -8.62 0.41 -21.55
N THR A 94 -7.47 0.60 -22.19
CA THR A 94 -6.18 0.01 -21.76
C THR A 94 -5.49 0.80 -20.63
N ARG A 95 -6.04 1.94 -20.23
CA ARG A 95 -5.49 2.77 -19.14
C ARG A 95 -6.57 3.21 -18.15
N PRO A 96 -7.38 2.27 -17.63
CA PRO A 96 -8.52 2.64 -16.84
C PRO A 96 -8.08 3.27 -15.52
N LYS A 97 -8.86 4.24 -15.03
CA LYS A 97 -8.60 4.95 -13.79
C LYS A 97 -9.87 5.03 -12.97
N PHE A 98 -9.82 4.51 -11.76
CA PHE A 98 -10.93 4.54 -10.81
C PHE A 98 -10.61 5.51 -9.68
N LEU A 99 -11.58 6.37 -9.36
CA LEU A 99 -11.49 7.38 -8.31
C LEU A 99 -12.50 7.09 -7.21
N ASP A 100 -12.12 7.31 -5.97
CA ASP A 100 -13.08 7.33 -4.87
C ASP A 100 -14.07 8.51 -5.03
N PRO A 101 -15.23 8.49 -4.35
CA PRO A 101 -16.22 9.57 -4.44
C PRO A 101 -15.68 10.97 -4.11
N THR A 102 -14.62 11.09 -3.31
CA THR A 102 -13.98 12.36 -2.97
C THR A 102 -12.89 12.78 -3.96
N GLY A 103 -12.45 11.88 -4.84
CA GLY A 103 -11.33 12.08 -5.78
C GLY A 103 -9.96 12.19 -5.12
N VAL A 104 -9.84 11.85 -3.83
CA VAL A 104 -8.58 11.87 -3.07
C VAL A 104 -7.76 10.63 -3.37
N TRP A 105 -8.42 9.47 -3.49
CA TRP A 105 -7.81 8.17 -3.71
C TRP A 105 -8.10 7.65 -5.11
N GLN A 106 -7.12 7.00 -5.70
CA GLN A 106 -7.23 6.49 -7.05
C GLN A 106 -6.43 5.20 -7.26
N VAL A 107 -6.90 4.37 -8.18
CA VAL A 107 -6.15 3.26 -8.76
C VAL A 107 -6.23 3.37 -10.28
N ARG A 108 -5.09 3.21 -10.94
CA ARG A 108 -4.98 3.25 -12.39
C ARG A 108 -4.22 2.02 -12.85
N PHE A 109 -4.66 1.46 -13.97
CA PHE A 109 -3.95 0.41 -14.68
C PHE A 109 -3.36 0.98 -15.97
N ASP A 110 -2.27 0.38 -16.47
CA ASP A 110 -1.78 0.55 -17.83
C ASP A 110 -1.46 -0.85 -18.38
N THR A 111 -2.29 -1.35 -19.27
CA THR A 111 -2.23 -2.74 -19.78
C THR A 111 -1.48 -2.87 -21.10
N ARG A 112 -0.88 -1.78 -21.59
CA ARG A 112 -0.17 -1.75 -22.89
C ARG A 112 1.17 -2.47 -22.86
N GLY A 113 1.66 -2.80 -21.67
CA GLY A 113 2.97 -3.39 -21.47
C GLY A 113 4.14 -2.47 -21.83
N SER A 114 5.35 -2.98 -21.66
CA SER A 114 6.61 -2.33 -21.99
C SER A 114 7.72 -3.35 -22.20
N LYS A 115 8.62 -3.04 -23.13
CA LYS A 115 9.86 -3.78 -23.40
C LYS A 115 10.86 -3.78 -22.25
N GLN A 116 10.66 -2.87 -21.31
CA GLN A 116 11.57 -2.66 -20.20
C GLN A 116 11.24 -3.62 -19.06
N THR A 117 12.27 -4.07 -18.36
CA THR A 117 12.12 -4.83 -17.12
C THR A 117 11.40 -3.96 -16.06
N PRO A 118 10.71 -4.58 -15.07
CA PRO A 118 10.15 -3.85 -13.95
C PRO A 118 11.14 -2.91 -13.24
N ASP A 119 12.40 -3.34 -13.05
CA ASP A 119 13.42 -2.52 -12.37
C ASP A 119 13.83 -1.28 -13.19
N GLN A 120 13.92 -1.42 -14.52
CA GLN A 120 14.15 -0.28 -15.41
C GLN A 120 12.98 0.70 -15.37
N LEU A 121 11.74 0.21 -15.27
CA LEU A 121 10.55 1.04 -15.18
C LEU A 121 10.45 1.75 -13.83
N VAL A 122 10.82 1.09 -12.72
CA VAL A 122 10.97 1.73 -11.40
C VAL A 122 11.95 2.90 -11.48
N ALA A 123 13.15 2.65 -12.02
CA ALA A 123 14.19 3.68 -12.13
C ALA A 123 13.78 4.84 -13.06
N GLY A 124 13.15 4.51 -14.20
CA GLY A 124 12.65 5.49 -15.16
C GLY A 124 11.50 6.31 -14.59
N ARG A 125 10.57 5.68 -13.85
CA ARG A 125 9.45 6.38 -13.22
C ARG A 125 9.95 7.37 -12.18
N GLU A 126 10.89 6.97 -11.34
CA GLU A 126 11.52 7.86 -10.36
C GLU A 126 12.10 9.10 -11.03
N HIS A 127 12.90 8.93 -12.10
CA HIS A 127 13.48 10.05 -12.84
C HIS A 127 12.44 10.93 -13.54
N SER A 128 11.28 10.38 -13.87
CA SER A 128 10.20 11.12 -14.55
C SER A 128 9.33 11.96 -13.63
N ILE A 129 9.40 11.76 -12.31
CA ILE A 129 8.58 12.50 -11.35
C ILE A 129 9.23 13.85 -11.11
N ASP A 130 8.72 14.86 -11.82
CA ASP A 130 9.08 16.27 -11.64
C ASP A 130 8.09 16.94 -10.67
N GLU A 131 8.24 16.61 -9.39
CA GLU A 131 7.40 17.14 -8.31
C GLU A 131 8.27 17.65 -7.16
N ARG A 132 7.76 18.64 -6.42
CA ARG A 132 8.48 19.20 -5.27
C ARG A 132 8.57 18.18 -4.13
N ASP A 133 9.66 18.24 -3.37
CA ASP A 133 9.88 17.41 -2.19
C ASP A 133 9.71 15.90 -2.43
N LEU A 134 10.06 15.41 -3.63
CA LEU A 134 10.03 13.99 -3.95
C LEU A 134 10.88 13.21 -2.94
N LYS A 135 10.27 12.19 -2.34
CA LYS A 135 10.93 11.22 -1.47
C LYS A 135 10.57 9.82 -1.90
N VAL A 136 11.57 9.04 -2.30
CA VAL A 136 11.39 7.61 -2.54
C VAL A 136 11.52 6.87 -1.22
N LEU A 137 10.48 6.10 -0.87
CA LEU A 137 10.41 5.32 0.36
C LEU A 137 10.89 3.89 0.16
N SER A 138 10.58 3.27 -0.98
CA SER A 138 11.03 1.90 -1.30
C SER A 138 11.09 1.64 -2.80
N ARG A 139 11.93 0.67 -3.20
CA ARG A 139 12.12 0.17 -4.57
C ARG A 139 12.30 -1.34 -4.53
N ASP A 140 11.20 -2.07 -4.39
CA ASP A 140 11.26 -3.51 -4.12
C ASP A 140 10.32 -4.27 -5.04
N ASN A 141 10.79 -5.40 -5.59
CA ASN A 141 9.99 -6.34 -6.38
C ASN A 141 9.14 -5.66 -7.46
N GLY A 142 9.78 -4.84 -8.31
CA GLY A 142 9.11 -4.07 -9.36
C GLY A 142 8.12 -3.03 -8.84
N THR A 143 8.27 -2.56 -7.59
CA THR A 143 7.37 -1.57 -6.96
C THR A 143 8.14 -0.34 -6.50
N LEU A 144 7.67 0.83 -6.90
CA LEU A 144 8.13 2.13 -6.43
C LEU A 144 7.10 2.72 -5.47
N VAL A 145 7.52 3.04 -4.24
CA VAL A 145 6.69 3.78 -3.27
C VAL A 145 7.34 5.13 -3.01
N TYR A 146 6.56 6.20 -3.14
CA TYR A 146 7.10 7.56 -3.08
C TYR A 146 6.07 8.56 -2.56
N THR A 147 6.57 9.68 -2.03
CA THR A 147 5.77 10.85 -1.69
C THR A 147 6.31 12.10 -2.36
N TYR A 148 5.46 13.10 -2.53
CA TYR A 148 5.81 14.39 -3.11
C TYR A 148 4.80 15.46 -2.69
N THR A 149 5.11 16.73 -2.93
CA THR A 149 4.22 17.86 -2.68
C THR A 149 3.64 18.37 -4.00
N ASP A 150 2.39 18.00 -4.26
CA ASP A 150 1.62 18.54 -5.38
C ASP A 150 1.26 20.01 -5.12
N GLN A 151 1.40 20.87 -6.14
CA GLN A 151 1.19 22.31 -5.99
C GLN A 151 -0.26 22.67 -5.61
N ALA A 152 -1.25 21.95 -6.14
CA ALA A 152 -2.67 22.25 -5.93
C ALA A 152 -3.26 21.42 -4.78
N ARG A 153 -2.75 20.21 -4.57
CA ARG A 153 -3.38 19.19 -3.74
C ARG A 153 -2.63 18.91 -2.43
N GLY A 154 -1.44 19.51 -2.25
CA GLY A 154 -0.61 19.31 -1.06
C GLY A 154 0.14 17.97 -1.08
N PRO A 155 0.50 17.42 0.10
CA PRO A 155 1.27 16.17 0.20
C PRO A 155 0.54 14.98 -0.44
N ARG A 156 1.24 14.25 -1.30
CA ARG A 156 0.74 13.09 -2.04
C ARG A 156 1.67 11.89 -1.91
N MET A 157 1.06 10.72 -2.06
CA MET A 157 1.75 9.44 -2.08
C MET A 157 1.33 8.68 -3.33
N GLY A 158 2.30 8.05 -3.99
CA GLY A 158 2.11 7.14 -5.11
C GLY A 158 2.78 5.79 -4.86
N LEU A 159 2.12 4.73 -5.27
CA LEU A 159 2.65 3.37 -5.30
C LEU A 159 2.46 2.84 -6.71
N SER A 160 3.55 2.60 -7.43
CA SER A 160 3.53 2.06 -8.80
C SER A 160 4.17 0.68 -8.80
N ARG A 161 3.47 -0.33 -9.33
CA ARG A 161 3.94 -1.71 -9.46
C ARG A 161 3.89 -2.14 -10.92
N TRP A 162 5.02 -2.64 -11.42
CA TRP A 162 5.13 -3.24 -12.75
C TRP A 162 5.15 -4.76 -12.63
N ILE A 163 4.22 -5.40 -13.33
CA ILE A 163 4.00 -6.84 -13.28
C ILE A 163 4.53 -7.45 -14.57
N SER A 164 5.39 -8.44 -14.43
CA SER A 164 5.93 -9.23 -15.54
C SER A 164 5.27 -10.61 -15.60
N LEU A 165 5.03 -11.11 -16.81
CA LEU A 165 4.55 -12.48 -17.06
C LEU A 165 5.64 -13.40 -17.63
N ASP A 166 6.80 -12.87 -17.98
CA ASP A 166 7.88 -13.57 -18.70
C ASP A 166 9.15 -13.76 -17.86
N GLY A 167 8.99 -13.75 -16.53
CA GLY A 167 10.10 -13.91 -15.60
C GLY A 167 10.96 -12.65 -15.44
N GLY A 168 10.39 -11.47 -15.67
CA GLY A 168 11.01 -10.17 -15.38
C GLY A 168 11.70 -9.51 -16.56
N LYS A 169 11.60 -10.05 -17.79
CA LYS A 169 12.28 -9.50 -18.97
C LYS A 169 11.52 -8.30 -19.55
N THR A 170 10.19 -8.34 -19.47
CA THR A 170 9.29 -7.27 -19.89
C THR A 170 8.27 -7.00 -18.79
N SER A 171 7.53 -5.90 -18.93
CA SER A 171 6.39 -5.58 -18.07
C SER A 171 5.11 -5.70 -18.87
N ALA A 172 4.14 -6.45 -18.36
CA ALA A 172 2.83 -6.63 -18.98
C ALA A 172 1.83 -5.56 -18.53
N VAL A 173 1.89 -5.17 -17.26
CA VAL A 173 0.95 -4.23 -16.64
C VAL A 173 1.65 -3.31 -15.65
N GLU A 174 1.27 -2.04 -15.63
CA GLU A 174 1.53 -1.13 -14.51
C GLU A 174 0.22 -0.96 -13.70
N ILE A 175 0.30 -1.07 -12.38
CA ILE A 175 -0.74 -0.66 -11.45
C ILE A 175 -0.19 0.51 -10.63
N THR A 176 -0.88 1.65 -10.67
CA THR A 176 -0.53 2.83 -9.86
C THR A 176 -1.67 3.22 -8.94
N VAL A 177 -1.42 3.21 -7.64
CA VAL A 177 -2.33 3.66 -6.58
C VAL A 177 -1.85 5.00 -6.02
N GLY A 178 -2.76 5.93 -5.76
CA GLY A 178 -2.42 7.26 -5.27
C GLY A 178 -3.38 7.79 -4.22
N GLY A 179 -2.85 8.57 -3.29
CA GLY A 179 -3.59 9.18 -2.19
C GLY A 179 -2.77 10.21 -1.43
N ARG A 180 -3.01 10.35 -0.11
CA ARG A 180 -2.17 11.17 0.79
C ARG A 180 -1.21 10.25 1.56
N PRO A 181 -0.08 10.77 2.08
CA PRO A 181 0.86 9.96 2.86
C PRO A 181 0.24 9.24 4.06
N GLN A 182 -0.72 9.87 4.73
CA GLN A 182 -1.44 9.28 5.88
C GLN A 182 -2.30 8.06 5.49
N ASP A 183 -2.64 7.89 4.22
CA ASP A 183 -3.49 6.80 3.72
C ASP A 183 -2.68 5.53 3.37
N GLU A 184 -1.37 5.50 3.63
CA GLU A 184 -0.44 4.46 3.13
C GLU A 184 -0.96 3.03 3.31
N ALA A 185 -1.46 2.69 4.49
CA ALA A 185 -1.96 1.34 4.77
C ALA A 185 -3.09 0.94 3.81
N GLY A 186 -4.08 1.81 3.64
CA GLY A 186 -5.18 1.60 2.69
C GLY A 186 -4.70 1.54 1.25
N LEU A 187 -3.77 2.43 0.84
CA LEU A 187 -3.23 2.42 -0.52
C LEU A 187 -2.47 1.12 -0.83
N ARG A 188 -1.72 0.58 0.14
CA ARG A 188 -1.07 -0.72 0.02
C ARG A 188 -2.08 -1.85 -0.13
N ALA A 189 -3.14 -1.86 0.67
CA ALA A 189 -4.21 -2.85 0.56
C ALA A 189 -4.93 -2.79 -0.80
N VAL A 190 -5.14 -1.60 -1.37
CA VAL A 190 -5.68 -1.46 -2.73
C VAL A 190 -4.72 -2.03 -3.77
N LEU A 191 -3.42 -1.71 -3.68
CA LEU A 191 -2.42 -2.21 -4.63
C LEU A 191 -2.27 -3.74 -4.56
N GLU A 192 -2.23 -4.29 -3.36
CA GLU A 192 -2.12 -5.72 -3.10
C GLU A 192 -3.33 -6.46 -3.68
N GLN A 193 -4.56 -6.06 -3.31
CA GLN A 193 -5.78 -6.68 -3.85
C GLN A 193 -5.86 -6.59 -5.38
N ALA A 194 -5.56 -5.42 -5.95
CA ALA A 194 -5.57 -5.24 -7.40
C ALA A 194 -4.52 -6.09 -8.11
N THR A 195 -3.38 -6.36 -7.45
CA THR A 195 -2.33 -7.25 -7.97
C THR A 195 -2.76 -8.71 -7.91
N ASP A 196 -3.27 -9.15 -6.76
CA ASP A 196 -3.61 -10.56 -6.49
C ASP A 196 -4.79 -11.06 -7.32
N THR A 197 -5.71 -10.14 -7.66
CA THR A 197 -6.91 -10.45 -8.44
C THR A 197 -6.78 -10.12 -9.93
N LEU A 198 -5.63 -9.59 -10.36
CA LEU A 198 -5.39 -9.27 -11.76
C LEU A 198 -5.46 -10.54 -12.62
N LYS A 199 -6.36 -10.52 -13.60
CA LYS A 199 -6.49 -11.55 -14.63
C LYS A 199 -6.17 -10.93 -15.98
N LEU A 200 -5.18 -11.52 -16.64
CA LEU A 200 -4.78 -11.18 -18.00
C LEU A 200 -5.17 -12.34 -18.92
N PRO A 201 -5.43 -12.09 -20.22
CA PRO A 201 -5.65 -13.16 -21.17
C PRO A 201 -4.40 -14.03 -21.21
N VAL A 202 -4.48 -15.26 -20.71
CA VAL A 202 -3.36 -16.20 -20.73
C VAL A 202 -3.35 -16.91 -22.08
N ALA A 203 -3.01 -16.17 -23.15
CA ALA A 203 -2.83 -16.79 -24.45
C ALA A 203 -1.45 -17.47 -24.51
N PRO A 204 -1.36 -18.74 -24.98
CA PRO A 204 -0.08 -19.29 -25.45
C PRO A 204 0.47 -18.36 -26.55
N GLY A 205 1.56 -17.65 -26.26
CA GLY A 205 2.13 -16.66 -27.19
C GLY A 205 1.52 -15.26 -27.09
N ASP A 206 1.07 -14.83 -25.91
CA ASP A 206 0.80 -13.41 -25.63
C ASP A 206 1.96 -12.54 -26.15
N THR A 207 1.64 -11.65 -27.11
CA THR A 207 2.59 -10.81 -27.87
C THR A 207 2.48 -9.32 -27.52
N ARG A 208 1.79 -8.97 -26.42
CA ARG A 208 1.88 -7.60 -25.87
C ARG A 208 3.34 -7.18 -25.85
N PRO A 209 3.67 -5.98 -26.35
CA PRO A 209 4.96 -5.70 -26.95
C PRO A 209 6.11 -6.10 -26.03
N ASN A 210 6.84 -7.15 -26.45
CA ASN A 210 8.27 -7.32 -26.13
C ASN A 210 8.99 -6.03 -26.29
#